data_AF-A0A7W0UPC5-F1
#
_entry.id   AF-A0A7W0UPC5-F1
#
_cell.length_a   1.000
_cell.length_b   1.000
_cell.length_c   1.000
_cell.angle_alpha   90.00
_cell.angle_beta   90.00
_cell.angle_gamma   90.00
#
_symmetry.space_group_name_H-M   'P 1'
#
loop_
_entity.id
_entity.type
_entity.pdbx_description
1 polymer ?
#
loop_
_entity_poly.entity_id
_entity_poly.type
_entity_poly.pdbx_seq_one_letter_code
_entity_poly.pdbx_strand_id
1 'polypeptide(L)'
;MRRRRLVAGAAIVVMVASVAVWSLGGGDSSGVLVPRAERTASDALAYNDSQAEDLERSAASGLSHPLYAKSPGGVVATARRTESFRPLVEEAVSGSGFDADLVEAIVFLESGGRPDIIAGDDPVAASGLTQILAETAQNFLGMTVDLNRSRALTTRIAGAVERGNVVQAERLRERRRAIDARFDPEQALAGTIRYLSSARERLGGDDLAVVSYHMGIGNLTNVLRAYASDTEDTYIPDLVEEEDLSWVRVFFDTAPDRNGAAHELLIQLGDDSPTYYWRVLAAQEVMRLYRDDPERLQELDLLHGSKGSAEEVLHPPSESERFADAVDVQRAWDEHVLQPLPADPSLGFTIDRTMGELAPQLGQPRELYRGLRAEALATLVYMSRRVQALSGATRPLEVTSTVRDDAYQQLLRDGNPEATQGYSLHTTGYAFDIRRRYESGGQAQAFQFELDDLTARNLIAWVREPAAIHVTVASEAEALVPLMLEPAG
;
A
#
# COMPACT_ATOMS: atom_id res chain seq x y z
N MET A 1 -14.62 11.61 62.45
CA MET A 1 -13.55 10.85 61.77
C MET A 1 -13.94 10.70 60.30
N ARG A 2 -13.32 11.50 59.44
CA ARG A 2 -13.52 11.55 57.98
C ARG A 2 -12.40 10.75 57.31
N ARG A 3 -12.70 9.89 56.33
CA ARG A 3 -11.74 9.50 55.29
C ARG A 3 -12.45 9.51 53.94
N ARG A 4 -12.23 10.61 53.20
CA ARG A 4 -12.40 10.71 51.75
C ARG A 4 -11.30 9.86 51.11
N ARG A 5 -11.65 8.98 50.17
CA ARG A 5 -10.69 8.35 49.25
C ARG A 5 -10.71 9.16 47.96
N LEU A 6 -9.58 9.76 47.63
CA LEU A 6 -9.27 10.36 46.34
C LEU A 6 -9.11 9.22 45.33
N VAL A 7 -9.87 9.28 44.24
CA VAL A 7 -9.59 8.53 43.02
C VAL A 7 -8.72 9.43 42.16
N ALA A 8 -7.45 9.06 42.01
CA ALA A 8 -6.54 9.68 41.07
C ALA A 8 -6.64 8.91 39.75
N GLY A 9 -7.00 9.62 38.68
CA GLY A 9 -6.96 9.10 37.31
C GLY A 9 -5.51 8.92 36.86
N ALA A 10 -5.22 7.75 36.29
CA ALA A 10 -3.99 7.51 35.56
C ALA A 10 -4.27 7.76 34.08
N ALA A 11 -3.71 8.84 33.54
CA ALA A 11 -3.56 9.05 32.11
C ALA A 11 -2.45 8.10 31.63
N ILE A 12 -2.77 7.23 30.68
CA ILE A 12 -1.79 6.39 30.00
C ILE A 12 -1.18 7.24 28.89
N VAL A 13 0.06 7.66 29.09
CA VAL A 13 0.94 8.19 28.04
C VAL A 13 1.53 6.98 27.34
N VAL A 14 1.15 6.78 26.07
CA VAL A 14 1.82 5.81 25.19
C VAL A 14 3.19 6.39 24.86
N MET A 15 4.22 5.74 25.39
CA MET A 15 5.62 6.09 25.20
C MET A 15 6.10 5.35 23.93
N VAL A 16 6.29 6.08 22.84
CA VAL A 16 7.00 5.59 21.65
C VAL A 16 8.47 5.43 22.04
N ALA A 17 8.92 4.18 22.19
CA ALA A 17 10.32 3.86 22.45
C ALA A 17 11.05 3.71 21.12
N SER A 18 11.55 4.84 20.64
CA SER A 18 12.53 4.98 19.55
C SER A 18 13.83 4.23 19.85
N VAL A 19 14.32 3.45 18.89
CA VAL A 19 15.73 3.02 18.82
C VAL A 19 16.57 4.26 18.53
N ALA A 20 17.18 4.80 19.58
CA ALA A 20 18.15 5.87 19.51
C ALA A 20 19.52 5.30 19.16
N VAL A 21 19.95 5.50 17.91
CA VAL A 21 21.37 5.67 17.57
C VAL A 21 21.44 6.84 16.57
N TRP A 22 22.14 7.90 16.98
CA TRP A 22 22.30 9.24 16.34
C TRP A 22 21.19 10.28 16.58
N SER A 23 21.04 10.71 17.83
CA SER A 23 20.60 12.08 18.15
C SER A 23 21.69 12.80 18.95
N LEU A 24 22.69 13.30 18.24
CA LEU A 24 23.53 14.44 18.60
C LEU A 24 24.01 15.06 17.30
N GLY A 25 23.11 15.82 16.67
CA GLY A 25 23.35 16.46 15.38
C GLY A 25 22.07 17.03 14.77
N GLY A 26 21.24 17.71 15.57
CA GLY A 26 20.25 18.66 15.05
C GLY A 26 21.00 19.86 14.47
N GLY A 27 21.67 19.65 13.35
CA GLY A 27 22.24 20.69 12.52
C GLY A 27 21.13 21.17 11.61
N ASP A 28 20.58 22.32 11.97
CA ASP A 28 19.89 23.25 11.08
C ASP A 28 20.62 23.26 9.72
N SER A 29 20.18 22.45 8.74
CA SER A 29 20.75 22.48 7.39
C SER A 29 20.12 23.67 6.68
N SER A 30 20.43 24.86 7.17
CA SER A 30 19.90 26.16 6.72
C SER A 30 20.46 26.58 5.36
N GLY A 31 20.83 25.62 4.51
CA GLY A 31 21.55 25.85 3.26
C GLY A 31 20.98 25.04 2.11
N VAL A 32 21.36 25.42 0.90
CA VAL A 32 21.00 24.70 -0.31
C VAL A 32 21.57 23.28 -0.24
N LEU A 33 20.71 22.29 -0.45
CA LEU A 33 21.06 20.89 -0.59
C LEU A 33 21.19 20.54 -2.07
N VAL A 34 22.21 19.77 -2.40
CA VAL A 34 22.48 19.26 -3.75
C VAL A 34 22.55 17.74 -3.71
N PRO A 35 22.22 17.04 -4.82
CA PRO A 35 22.42 15.60 -4.89
C PRO A 35 23.88 15.23 -4.68
N ARG A 36 24.10 14.19 -3.88
CA ARG A 36 25.44 13.62 -3.69
C ARG A 36 26.03 13.17 -5.02
N ALA A 37 27.28 13.56 -5.26
CA ALA A 37 28.00 13.22 -6.49
C ALA A 37 28.31 11.71 -6.58
N GLU A 38 28.67 11.10 -5.45
CA GLU A 38 28.92 9.66 -5.38
C GLU A 38 27.59 8.89 -5.35
N ARG A 39 27.44 7.94 -6.28
CA ARG A 39 26.40 6.91 -6.16
C ARG A 39 26.85 5.96 -5.06
N THR A 40 26.01 5.74 -4.06
CA THR A 40 26.26 4.66 -3.10
C THR A 40 26.37 3.34 -3.87
N ALA A 41 27.41 2.56 -3.59
CA ALA A 41 27.60 1.27 -4.25
C ALA A 41 26.46 0.28 -3.92
N SER A 42 25.79 0.49 -2.78
CA SER A 42 24.61 -0.24 -2.34
C SER A 42 23.34 0.59 -2.49
N ASP A 43 22.23 -0.08 -2.70
CA ASP A 43 20.88 0.48 -2.62
C ASP A 43 20.64 1.07 -1.22
N ALA A 44 20.23 2.34 -1.16
CA ALA A 44 20.02 3.07 0.09
C ALA A 44 18.82 2.56 0.91
N LEU A 45 17.89 1.86 0.26
CA LEU A 45 16.73 1.23 0.89
C LEU A 45 16.85 -0.30 0.89
N ALA A 46 18.05 -0.86 0.69
CA ALA A 46 18.29 -2.28 0.80
C ALA A 46 17.76 -2.80 2.15
N TYR A 47 17.08 -3.95 2.10
CA TYR A 47 16.45 -4.54 3.27
C TYR A 47 17.48 -4.88 4.38
N ASN A 48 17.05 -4.72 5.62
CA ASN A 48 17.81 -5.06 6.82
C ASN A 48 16.83 -5.58 7.88
N ASP A 49 17.16 -6.70 8.52
CA ASP A 49 16.30 -7.37 9.52
C ASP A 49 15.89 -6.47 10.69
N SER A 50 16.73 -5.50 11.06
CA SER A 50 16.39 -4.53 12.11
C SER A 50 15.22 -3.60 11.76
N GLN A 51 14.81 -3.56 10.49
CA GLN A 51 13.71 -2.72 9.99
C GLN A 51 12.43 -3.52 9.74
N ALA A 52 12.41 -4.83 9.99
CA ALA A 52 11.30 -5.72 9.64
C ALA A 52 9.94 -5.19 10.18
N GLU A 53 9.84 -4.94 11.48
CA GLU A 53 8.58 -4.45 12.09
C GLU A 53 8.14 -3.08 11.54
N ASP A 54 9.10 -2.19 11.26
CA ASP A 54 8.81 -0.86 10.70
C ASP A 54 8.32 -0.96 9.26
N LEU A 55 8.91 -1.87 8.48
CA LEU A 55 8.52 -2.15 7.10
C LEU A 55 7.15 -2.82 7.02
N GLU A 56 6.79 -3.71 7.95
CA GLU A 56 5.44 -4.29 7.99
C GLU A 56 4.37 -3.20 8.23
N ARG A 57 4.60 -2.31 9.21
CA ARG A 57 3.68 -1.19 9.48
C ARG A 57 3.60 -0.23 8.31
N SER A 58 4.74 0.08 7.69
CA SER A 58 4.81 0.93 6.51
C SER A 58 4.03 0.30 5.35
N ALA A 59 4.22 -1.00 5.08
CA ALA A 59 3.51 -1.70 4.01
C ALA A 59 2.01 -1.74 4.23
N ALA A 60 1.57 -2.02 5.46
CA ALA A 60 0.16 -1.97 5.83
C ALA A 60 -0.43 -0.57 5.57
N SER A 61 0.26 0.50 5.99
CA SER A 61 -0.19 1.89 5.76
C SER A 61 -0.22 2.26 4.28
N GLY A 62 0.91 2.06 3.58
CA GLY A 62 1.09 2.50 2.20
C GLY A 62 0.18 1.78 1.20
N LEU A 63 -0.18 0.53 1.49
CA LEU A 63 -1.07 -0.29 0.64
C LEU A 63 -2.53 -0.31 1.12
N SER A 64 -2.90 0.53 2.09
CA SER A 64 -4.24 0.55 2.67
C SER A 64 -5.31 1.25 1.81
N HIS A 65 -4.93 2.16 0.90
CA HIS A 65 -5.88 2.99 0.16
C HIS A 65 -7.02 2.22 -0.54
N PRO A 66 -6.79 1.09 -1.22
CA PRO A 66 -7.89 0.31 -1.81
C PRO A 66 -8.95 -0.15 -0.80
N LEU A 67 -8.59 -0.40 0.47
CA LEU A 67 -9.55 -0.81 1.51
C LEU A 67 -10.52 0.31 1.83
N TYR A 68 -10.06 1.56 1.83
CA TYR A 68 -10.92 2.73 2.04
C TYR A 68 -11.73 3.05 0.78
N ALA A 69 -11.05 3.18 -0.37
CA ALA A 69 -11.64 3.63 -1.61
C ALA A 69 -12.63 2.63 -2.25
N LYS A 70 -12.43 1.32 -2.04
CA LYS A 70 -13.21 0.26 -2.72
C LYS A 70 -14.08 -0.56 -1.77
N SER A 71 -14.04 -0.28 -0.46
CA SER A 71 -14.87 -0.98 0.52
C SER A 71 -16.36 -0.89 0.17
N PRO A 72 -17.09 -2.01 0.12
CA PRO A 72 -18.49 -1.99 -0.30
C PRO A 72 -19.39 -1.19 0.68
N GLY A 73 -19.86 -0.03 0.23
CA GLY A 73 -20.67 0.89 1.06
C GLY A 73 -19.84 1.76 2.01
N GLY A 74 -18.52 1.87 1.79
CA GLY A 74 -17.58 2.63 2.64
C GLY A 74 -16.92 1.77 3.71
N VAL A 75 -15.73 2.18 4.16
CA VAL A 75 -14.89 1.40 5.09
C VAL A 75 -15.62 1.10 6.40
N VAL A 76 -16.35 2.07 6.96
CA VAL A 76 -17.08 1.95 8.22
C VAL A 76 -18.24 0.94 8.10
N ALA A 77 -18.97 0.96 6.98
CA ALA A 77 -20.06 0.02 6.74
C ALA A 77 -19.52 -1.40 6.53
N THR A 78 -18.33 -1.53 5.93
CA THR A 78 -17.63 -2.80 5.79
C THR A 78 -17.18 -3.33 7.14
N ALA A 79 -16.49 -2.53 7.95
CA ALA A 79 -16.03 -2.91 9.28
C ALA A 79 -17.19 -3.37 10.18
N ARG A 80 -18.31 -2.64 10.17
CA ARG A 80 -19.54 -3.04 10.89
C ARG A 80 -20.08 -4.40 10.46
N ARG A 81 -20.05 -4.71 9.15
CA ARG A 81 -20.51 -6.04 8.67
C ARG A 81 -19.54 -7.13 9.10
N THR A 82 -18.25 -6.90 8.97
CA THR A 82 -17.21 -7.83 9.40
C THR A 82 -17.32 -8.14 10.90
N GLU A 83 -17.46 -7.12 11.74
CA GLU A 83 -17.63 -7.23 13.20
C GLU A 83 -18.74 -8.21 13.59
N SER A 84 -19.83 -8.28 12.80
CA SER A 84 -20.94 -9.18 13.09
C SER A 84 -20.58 -10.67 13.07
N PHE A 85 -19.42 -11.02 12.49
CA PHE A 85 -18.88 -12.37 12.47
C PHE A 85 -17.86 -12.65 13.58
N ARG A 86 -17.51 -11.66 14.41
CA ARG A 86 -16.49 -11.81 15.46
C ARG A 86 -16.68 -13.05 16.35
N PRO A 87 -17.89 -13.37 16.85
CA PRO A 87 -18.09 -14.58 17.65
C PRO A 87 -17.75 -15.89 16.90
N LEU A 88 -18.09 -15.96 15.61
CA LEU A 88 -17.77 -17.14 14.78
C LEU A 88 -16.27 -17.21 14.46
N VAL A 89 -15.61 -16.06 14.31
CA VAL A 89 -14.16 -15.99 14.12
C VAL A 89 -13.44 -16.51 15.37
N GLU A 90 -13.83 -16.04 16.56
CA GLU A 90 -13.26 -16.49 17.84
C GLU A 90 -13.46 -18.00 18.06
N GLU A 91 -14.64 -18.51 17.73
CA GLU A 91 -14.92 -19.95 17.77
C GLU A 91 -14.04 -20.74 16.79
N ALA A 92 -13.89 -20.26 15.55
CA ALA A 92 -13.08 -20.92 14.54
C ALA A 92 -11.58 -20.95 14.90
N VAL A 93 -11.04 -19.86 15.44
CA VAL A 93 -9.61 -19.81 15.80
C VAL A 93 -9.29 -20.57 17.09
N SER A 94 -10.29 -20.90 17.92
CA SER A 94 -10.09 -21.54 19.21
C SER A 94 -9.24 -22.83 19.09
N GLY A 95 -8.08 -22.84 19.74
CA GLY A 95 -7.15 -23.97 19.74
C GLY A 95 -6.28 -24.10 18.48
N SER A 96 -6.44 -23.22 17.48
CA SER A 96 -5.61 -23.22 16.26
C SER A 96 -4.28 -22.48 16.43
N GLY A 97 -4.21 -21.54 17.38
CA GLY A 97 -3.07 -20.65 17.60
C GLY A 97 -3.04 -19.41 16.70
N PHE A 98 -3.98 -19.27 15.76
CA PHE A 98 -4.11 -18.04 14.97
C PHE A 98 -4.84 -16.94 15.75
N ASP A 99 -4.46 -15.69 15.49
CA ASP A 99 -5.14 -14.52 16.04
C ASP A 99 -6.52 -14.33 15.40
N ALA A 100 -7.54 -14.09 16.23
CA ALA A 100 -8.89 -13.75 15.78
C ALA A 100 -8.91 -12.45 14.98
N ASP A 101 -8.10 -11.46 15.33
CA ASP A 101 -8.04 -10.17 14.64
C ASP A 101 -7.51 -10.33 13.22
N LEU A 102 -6.52 -11.21 13.03
CA LEU A 102 -5.96 -11.55 11.73
C LEU A 102 -6.99 -12.27 10.83
N VAL A 103 -7.71 -13.26 11.36
CA VAL A 103 -8.73 -14.00 10.59
C VAL A 103 -9.94 -13.11 10.29
N GLU A 104 -10.30 -12.21 11.19
CA GLU A 104 -11.31 -11.20 10.93
C GLU A 104 -10.88 -10.22 9.83
N ALA A 105 -9.61 -9.83 9.81
CA ALA A 105 -9.06 -9.00 8.75
C ALA A 105 -9.10 -9.69 7.37
N ILE A 106 -8.89 -11.01 7.31
CA ILE A 106 -9.12 -11.81 6.10
C ILE A 106 -10.59 -11.70 5.68
N VAL A 107 -11.56 -11.83 6.60
CA VAL A 107 -12.99 -11.66 6.27
C VAL A 107 -13.30 -10.26 5.72
N PHE A 108 -12.70 -9.22 6.32
CA PHE A 108 -12.82 -7.85 5.83
C PHE A 108 -12.32 -7.73 4.39
N LEU A 109 -11.09 -8.20 4.13
CA LEU A 109 -10.44 -8.03 2.83
C LEU A 109 -11.14 -8.85 1.74
N GLU A 110 -11.50 -10.10 2.03
CA GLU A 110 -12.01 -11.05 1.04
C GLU A 110 -13.45 -10.76 0.62
N SER A 111 -14.33 -10.39 1.57
CA SER A 111 -15.76 -10.22 1.26
C SER A 111 -16.37 -8.93 1.78
N GLY A 112 -15.63 -8.17 2.59
CA GLY A 112 -16.19 -7.04 3.32
C GLY A 112 -17.37 -7.44 4.21
N GLY A 113 -17.28 -8.62 4.83
CA GLY A 113 -18.33 -9.22 5.66
C GLY A 113 -19.58 -9.64 4.88
N ARG A 114 -19.46 -10.01 3.61
CA ARG A 114 -20.60 -10.43 2.76
C ARG A 114 -20.52 -11.93 2.48
N PRO A 115 -21.28 -12.78 3.20
CA PRO A 115 -21.12 -14.24 3.11
C PRO A 115 -21.65 -14.85 1.81
N ASP A 116 -22.30 -14.06 0.96
CA ASP A 116 -22.98 -14.53 -0.25
C ASP A 116 -22.30 -14.10 -1.56
N ILE A 117 -21.13 -13.44 -1.47
CA ILE A 117 -20.40 -12.89 -2.62
C ILE A 117 -19.61 -13.95 -3.39
N ILE A 118 -19.48 -13.73 -4.69
CA ILE A 118 -18.75 -14.57 -5.64
C ILE A 118 -17.79 -13.65 -6.38
N ALA A 119 -16.53 -14.05 -6.53
CA ALA A 119 -15.61 -13.39 -7.44
C ALA A 119 -16.12 -13.59 -8.89
N GLY A 120 -16.55 -12.51 -9.55
CA GLY A 120 -17.29 -12.61 -10.80
C GLY A 120 -18.75 -13.04 -10.59
N ASP A 121 -19.26 -13.96 -11.42
CA ASP A 121 -20.67 -14.37 -11.42
C ASP A 121 -20.89 -15.90 -11.34
N ASP A 122 -19.83 -16.69 -11.45
CA ASP A 122 -19.89 -18.16 -11.43
C ASP A 122 -19.32 -18.72 -10.11
N PRO A 123 -20.10 -19.49 -9.32
CA PRO A 123 -19.64 -20.19 -8.12
C PRO A 123 -18.41 -21.10 -8.30
N VAL A 124 -17.95 -21.40 -9.51
CA VAL A 124 -16.64 -22.07 -9.69
C VAL A 124 -15.49 -21.23 -9.13
N ALA A 125 -15.62 -19.91 -9.17
CA ALA A 125 -14.67 -18.97 -8.63
C ALA A 125 -14.75 -18.90 -7.09
N ALA A 126 -13.89 -18.06 -6.51
CA ALA A 126 -13.84 -17.78 -5.09
C ALA A 126 -15.23 -17.33 -4.59
N SER A 127 -15.68 -17.89 -3.47
CA SER A 127 -17.03 -17.68 -2.97
C SER A 127 -17.08 -17.62 -1.46
N GLY A 128 -18.05 -16.87 -0.95
CA GLY A 128 -18.37 -16.84 0.47
C GLY A 128 -17.57 -15.82 1.28
N LEU A 129 -17.67 -15.96 2.60
CA LEU A 129 -17.13 -15.00 3.57
C LEU A 129 -15.61 -14.80 3.46
N THR A 130 -14.89 -15.87 3.11
CA THR A 130 -13.43 -15.92 3.01
C THR A 130 -12.95 -16.29 1.59
N GLN A 131 -13.82 -16.16 0.58
CA GLN A 131 -13.45 -16.29 -0.85
C GLN A 131 -12.70 -17.58 -1.22
N ILE A 132 -13.22 -18.72 -0.79
CA ILE A 132 -12.61 -20.03 -1.08
C ILE A 132 -12.95 -20.49 -2.51
N LEU A 133 -11.95 -20.89 -3.30
CA LEU A 133 -12.12 -21.51 -4.61
C LEU A 133 -12.85 -22.86 -4.51
N ALA A 134 -13.67 -23.21 -5.50
CA ALA A 134 -14.44 -24.46 -5.47
C ALA A 134 -13.53 -25.71 -5.44
N GLU A 135 -12.45 -25.69 -6.21
CA GLU A 135 -11.48 -26.77 -6.26
C GLU A 135 -10.75 -26.94 -4.92
N THR A 136 -10.28 -25.85 -4.34
CA THR A 136 -9.65 -25.84 -3.00
C THR A 136 -10.61 -26.37 -1.94
N ALA A 137 -11.87 -25.93 -1.97
CA ALA A 137 -12.90 -26.39 -1.04
C ALA A 137 -13.06 -27.92 -1.08
N GLN A 138 -13.19 -28.50 -2.28
CA GLN A 138 -13.41 -29.94 -2.44
C GLN A 138 -12.16 -30.79 -2.20
N ASN A 139 -11.05 -30.43 -2.85
CA ASN A 139 -9.86 -31.29 -2.93
C ASN A 139 -8.89 -31.10 -1.77
N PHE A 140 -8.91 -29.93 -1.13
CA PHE A 140 -7.97 -29.59 -0.06
C PHE A 140 -8.65 -29.45 1.30
N LEU A 141 -9.82 -28.78 1.35
CA LEU A 141 -10.47 -28.44 2.63
C LEU A 141 -11.57 -29.42 3.04
N GLY A 142 -11.89 -30.42 2.22
CA GLY A 142 -12.91 -31.44 2.50
C GLY A 142 -14.34 -30.88 2.63
N MET A 143 -14.62 -29.75 1.98
CA MET A 143 -15.90 -29.07 2.05
C MET A 143 -16.89 -29.62 1.02
N THR A 144 -18.18 -29.64 1.38
CA THR A 144 -19.24 -30.03 0.45
C THR A 144 -19.54 -28.89 -0.53
N VAL A 145 -19.39 -29.15 -1.82
CA VAL A 145 -19.71 -28.19 -2.89
C VAL A 145 -20.40 -28.92 -4.06
N ASP A 146 -21.68 -28.64 -4.29
CA ASP A 146 -22.41 -29.04 -5.50
C ASP A 146 -22.51 -27.85 -6.46
N LEU A 147 -21.51 -27.70 -7.34
CA LEU A 147 -21.41 -26.57 -8.26
C LEU A 147 -22.61 -26.42 -9.19
N ASN A 148 -23.16 -27.53 -9.68
CA ASN A 148 -24.30 -27.48 -10.61
C ASN A 148 -25.54 -26.91 -9.92
N ARG A 149 -25.84 -27.37 -8.70
CA ARG A 149 -26.96 -26.84 -7.93
C ARG A 149 -26.68 -25.43 -7.40
N SER A 150 -25.44 -25.13 -7.03
CA SER A 150 -25.00 -23.81 -6.58
C SER A 150 -25.18 -22.75 -7.67
N ARG A 151 -24.79 -23.04 -8.92
CA ARG A 151 -25.05 -22.19 -10.11
C ARG A 151 -26.55 -21.96 -10.31
N ALA A 152 -27.35 -23.03 -10.31
CA ALA A 152 -28.80 -22.92 -10.49
C ALA A 152 -29.48 -22.09 -9.40
N LEU A 153 -29.02 -22.20 -8.14
CA LEU A 153 -29.52 -21.37 -7.05
C LEU A 153 -29.06 -19.92 -7.18
N THR A 154 -27.82 -19.68 -7.61
CA THR A 154 -27.28 -18.33 -7.83
C THR A 154 -28.11 -17.55 -8.85
N THR A 155 -28.44 -18.13 -10.00
CA THR A 155 -29.34 -17.50 -10.99
C THR A 155 -30.72 -17.20 -10.41
N ARG A 156 -31.27 -18.11 -9.60
CA ARG A 156 -32.60 -17.93 -8.98
C ARG A 156 -32.60 -16.86 -7.89
N ILE A 157 -31.52 -16.75 -7.12
CA ILE A 157 -31.31 -15.70 -6.12
C ILE A 157 -31.26 -14.35 -6.82
N ALA A 158 -30.44 -14.20 -7.85
CA ALA A 158 -30.33 -12.96 -8.64
C ALA A 158 -31.70 -12.51 -9.15
N GLY A 159 -32.46 -13.40 -9.80
CA GLY A 159 -33.80 -13.06 -10.28
C GLY A 159 -34.80 -12.73 -9.16
N ALA A 160 -34.68 -13.34 -7.97
CA ALA A 160 -35.53 -13.00 -6.83
C ALA A 160 -35.22 -11.59 -6.28
N VAL A 161 -33.92 -11.23 -6.23
CA VAL A 161 -33.45 -9.90 -5.83
C VAL A 161 -33.92 -8.83 -6.83
N GLU A 162 -33.76 -9.07 -8.13
CA GLU A 162 -34.22 -8.15 -9.19
C GLU A 162 -35.73 -7.84 -9.11
N ARG A 163 -36.53 -8.83 -8.69
CA ARG A 163 -37.98 -8.68 -8.49
C ARG A 163 -38.36 -8.09 -7.14
N GLY A 164 -37.39 -7.73 -6.29
CA GLY A 164 -37.62 -7.22 -4.93
C GLY A 164 -38.20 -8.27 -3.96
N ASN A 165 -38.13 -9.56 -4.28
CA ASN A 165 -38.64 -10.63 -3.43
C ASN A 165 -37.58 -11.12 -2.44
N VAL A 166 -37.32 -10.30 -1.42
CA VAL A 166 -36.28 -10.53 -0.40
C VAL A 166 -36.48 -11.87 0.33
N VAL A 167 -37.71 -12.19 0.73
CA VAL A 167 -38.02 -13.45 1.45
C VAL A 167 -37.68 -14.68 0.62
N GLN A 168 -37.98 -14.65 -0.68
CA GLN A 168 -37.63 -15.75 -1.57
C GLN A 168 -36.12 -15.84 -1.80
N ALA A 169 -35.43 -14.71 -1.92
CA ALA A 169 -33.97 -14.68 -2.06
C ALA A 169 -33.29 -15.31 -0.84
N GLU A 170 -33.71 -14.97 0.38
CA GLU A 170 -33.16 -15.56 1.61
C GLU A 170 -33.37 -17.08 1.68
N ARG A 171 -34.59 -17.56 1.39
CA ARG A 171 -34.85 -19.02 1.34
C ARG A 171 -33.98 -19.75 0.31
N LEU A 172 -33.64 -19.09 -0.79
CA LEU A 172 -32.76 -19.67 -1.81
C LEU A 172 -31.29 -19.63 -1.36
N ARG A 173 -30.86 -18.60 -0.62
CA ARG A 173 -29.52 -18.52 0.01
C ARG A 173 -29.34 -19.64 1.02
N GLU A 174 -30.29 -19.84 1.94
CA GLU A 174 -30.28 -20.95 2.90
C GLU A 174 -30.11 -22.31 2.21
N ARG A 175 -30.86 -22.54 1.12
CA ARG A 175 -30.73 -23.75 0.30
C ARG A 175 -29.37 -23.90 -0.35
N ARG A 176 -28.72 -22.79 -0.72
CA ARG A 176 -27.37 -22.80 -1.31
C ARG A 176 -26.33 -23.18 -0.27
N ARG A 177 -26.41 -22.62 0.95
CA ARG A 177 -25.50 -22.96 2.07
C ARG A 177 -25.51 -24.45 2.40
N ALA A 178 -26.67 -25.09 2.31
CA ALA A 178 -26.81 -26.54 2.55
C ALA A 178 -26.14 -27.44 1.49
N ILE A 179 -25.82 -26.92 0.30
CA ILE A 179 -25.20 -27.70 -0.78
C ILE A 179 -23.81 -27.18 -1.20
N ASP A 180 -23.42 -26.02 -0.72
CA ASP A 180 -22.14 -25.37 -0.99
C ASP A 180 -21.69 -24.65 0.29
N ALA A 181 -20.88 -25.37 1.06
CA ALA A 181 -20.42 -25.00 2.39
C ALA A 181 -19.60 -23.70 2.42
N ARG A 182 -19.12 -23.21 1.27
CA ARG A 182 -18.41 -21.93 1.19
C ARG A 182 -19.31 -20.74 1.51
N PHE A 183 -20.62 -20.86 1.24
CA PHE A 183 -21.60 -19.81 1.57
C PHE A 183 -22.10 -19.88 3.01
N ASP A 184 -21.70 -20.91 3.76
CA ASP A 184 -22.00 -21.06 5.18
C ASP A 184 -20.85 -20.45 6.01
N PRO A 185 -21.07 -19.36 6.77
CA PRO A 185 -20.00 -18.63 7.46
C PRO A 185 -19.15 -19.49 8.39
N GLU A 186 -19.78 -20.36 9.18
CA GLU A 186 -19.10 -21.24 10.14
C GLU A 186 -18.19 -22.24 9.41
N GLN A 187 -18.71 -22.91 8.38
CA GLN A 187 -17.91 -23.84 7.60
C GLN A 187 -16.83 -23.16 6.77
N ALA A 188 -17.07 -21.96 6.25
CA ALA A 188 -16.08 -21.17 5.54
C ALA A 188 -14.91 -20.78 6.46
N LEU A 189 -15.20 -20.28 7.67
CA LEU A 189 -14.17 -19.96 8.67
C LEU A 189 -13.39 -21.20 9.10
N ALA A 190 -14.07 -22.32 9.38
CA ALA A 190 -13.40 -23.58 9.67
C ALA A 190 -12.50 -24.05 8.51
N GLY A 191 -12.94 -23.84 7.26
CA GLY A 191 -12.14 -24.08 6.05
C GLY A 191 -10.90 -23.21 5.98
N THR A 192 -11.04 -21.91 6.27
CA THR A 192 -9.91 -20.97 6.35
C THR A 192 -8.89 -21.39 7.39
N ILE A 193 -9.32 -21.81 8.59
CA ILE A 193 -8.40 -22.28 9.63
C ILE A 193 -7.66 -23.56 9.18
N ARG A 194 -8.36 -24.51 8.54
CA ARG A 194 -7.69 -25.69 7.96
C ARG A 194 -6.65 -25.29 6.91
N TYR A 195 -6.96 -24.32 6.05
CA TYR A 195 -5.99 -23.81 5.08
C TYR A 195 -4.76 -23.24 5.76
N LEU A 196 -4.96 -22.28 6.68
CA LEU A 196 -3.87 -21.57 7.36
C LEU A 196 -3.00 -22.54 8.17
N SER A 197 -3.60 -23.49 8.89
CA SER A 197 -2.85 -24.50 9.63
C SER A 197 -1.99 -25.37 8.72
N SER A 198 -2.54 -25.85 7.60
CA SER A 198 -1.78 -26.64 6.62
C SER A 198 -0.71 -25.82 5.89
N ALA A 199 -0.97 -24.53 5.64
CA ALA A 199 0.01 -23.62 5.06
C ALA A 199 1.18 -23.39 6.02
N ARG A 200 0.90 -23.11 7.29
CA ARG A 200 1.92 -22.96 8.34
C ARG A 200 2.79 -24.20 8.49
N GLU A 201 2.19 -25.38 8.52
CA GLU A 201 2.93 -26.65 8.59
C GLU A 201 3.85 -26.86 7.38
N ARG A 202 3.45 -26.39 6.20
CA ARG A 202 4.22 -26.54 4.95
C ARG A 202 5.23 -25.43 4.71
N LEU A 203 5.04 -24.27 5.29
CA LEU A 203 5.81 -23.05 4.99
C LEU A 203 6.61 -22.55 6.18
N GLY A 204 6.36 -23.02 7.41
CA GLY A 204 7.18 -22.69 8.59
C GLY A 204 6.81 -21.40 9.33
N GLY A 205 5.94 -20.54 8.79
CA GLY A 205 5.58 -19.25 9.40
C GLY A 205 4.10 -18.86 9.26
N ASP A 206 3.60 -18.04 10.19
CA ASP A 206 2.21 -17.52 10.17
C ASP A 206 2.03 -16.48 9.05
N ASP A 207 2.98 -15.57 8.87
CA ASP A 207 3.02 -14.58 7.79
C ASP A 207 3.02 -15.24 6.40
N LEU A 208 3.86 -16.26 6.22
CA LEU A 208 3.92 -17.09 5.02
C LEU A 208 2.60 -17.84 4.78
N ALA A 209 1.97 -18.35 5.85
CA ALA A 209 0.65 -18.97 5.75
C ALA A 209 -0.40 -17.97 5.24
N VAL A 210 -0.40 -16.74 5.76
CA VAL A 210 -1.34 -15.68 5.35
C VAL A 210 -1.10 -15.22 3.91
N VAL A 211 0.13 -14.88 3.51
CA VAL A 211 0.38 -14.45 2.12
C VAL A 211 0.04 -15.56 1.12
N SER A 212 0.27 -16.83 1.50
CA SER A 212 -0.09 -17.98 0.67
C SER A 212 -1.60 -18.13 0.49
N TYR A 213 -2.45 -17.48 1.29
CA TYR A 213 -3.91 -17.58 1.15
C TYR A 213 -4.38 -17.12 -0.23
N HIS A 214 -3.81 -16.01 -0.71
CA HIS A 214 -4.08 -15.50 -2.06
C HIS A 214 -3.08 -16.05 -3.09
N MET A 215 -1.79 -16.13 -2.73
CA MET A 215 -0.74 -16.56 -3.66
C MET A 215 -0.78 -18.06 -3.98
N GLY A 216 -1.30 -18.88 -3.07
CA GLY A 216 -1.23 -20.34 -3.08
C GLY A 216 0.09 -20.87 -2.49
N ILE A 217 -0.02 -21.93 -1.66
CA ILE A 217 1.14 -22.57 -0.99
C ILE A 217 2.24 -22.96 -1.99
N GLY A 218 1.87 -23.58 -3.12
CA GLY A 218 2.85 -24.05 -4.12
C GLY A 218 3.60 -22.93 -4.83
N ASN A 219 2.93 -21.81 -5.13
CA ASN A 219 3.59 -20.66 -5.74
C ASN A 219 4.58 -20.02 -4.75
N LEU A 220 4.16 -19.83 -3.50
CA LEU A 220 5.04 -19.28 -2.47
C LEU A 220 6.24 -20.21 -2.19
N THR A 221 6.04 -21.53 -2.18
CA THR A 221 7.14 -22.51 -2.11
C THR A 221 8.18 -22.27 -3.21
N ASN A 222 7.75 -22.05 -4.46
CA ASN A 222 8.67 -21.78 -5.57
C ASN A 222 9.41 -20.44 -5.38
N VAL A 223 8.73 -19.41 -4.88
CA VAL A 223 9.34 -18.11 -4.57
C VAL A 223 10.39 -18.26 -3.48
N LEU A 224 10.09 -18.95 -2.38
CA LEU A 224 11.03 -19.16 -1.27
C LEU A 224 12.29 -19.92 -1.72
N ARG A 225 12.13 -20.99 -2.52
CA ARG A 225 13.27 -21.71 -3.10
C ARG A 225 14.10 -20.82 -4.02
N ALA A 226 13.45 -20.05 -4.89
CA ALA A 226 14.14 -19.14 -5.80
C ALA A 226 14.88 -18.02 -5.05
N TYR A 227 14.31 -17.52 -3.94
CA TYR A 227 14.93 -16.53 -3.08
C TYR A 227 16.17 -17.09 -2.39
N ALA A 228 16.06 -18.26 -1.75
CA ALA A 228 17.18 -18.91 -1.07
C ALA A 228 18.19 -19.56 -2.03
N SER A 229 17.95 -19.52 -3.35
CA SER A 229 18.74 -20.26 -4.35
C SER A 229 18.85 -21.76 -4.06
N ASP A 230 17.81 -22.34 -3.45
CA ASP A 230 17.79 -23.74 -3.03
C ASP A 230 17.58 -24.67 -4.23
N THR A 231 18.54 -25.57 -4.44
CA THR A 231 18.52 -26.57 -5.51
C THR A 231 18.37 -28.01 -5.01
N GLU A 232 18.30 -28.22 -3.69
CA GLU A 232 18.37 -29.54 -3.06
C GLU A 232 16.99 -30.12 -2.68
N ASP A 233 15.90 -29.47 -3.10
CA ASP A 233 14.52 -29.81 -2.74
C ASP A 233 14.30 -29.87 -1.20
N THR A 234 15.01 -29.00 -0.46
CA THR A 234 14.95 -28.88 1.00
C THR A 234 13.51 -28.78 1.50
N TYR A 235 13.19 -29.40 2.64
CA TYR A 235 11.87 -29.24 3.24
C TYR A 235 11.68 -27.77 3.65
N ILE A 236 10.59 -27.14 3.20
CA ILE A 236 10.47 -25.67 3.26
C ILE A 236 10.55 -25.11 4.70
N PRO A 237 9.93 -25.71 5.73
CA PRO A 237 10.11 -25.23 7.10
C PRO A 237 11.56 -25.23 7.56
N ASP A 238 12.36 -26.24 7.17
CA ASP A 238 13.79 -26.29 7.48
C ASP A 238 14.52 -25.14 6.76
N LEU A 239 14.21 -24.91 5.47
CA LEU A 239 14.78 -23.79 4.70
C LEU A 239 14.43 -22.43 5.32
N VAL A 240 13.19 -22.27 5.79
CA VAL A 240 12.72 -21.03 6.43
C VAL A 240 13.40 -20.80 7.77
N GLU A 241 13.62 -21.84 8.57
CA GLU A 241 14.35 -21.76 9.84
C GLU A 241 15.85 -21.48 9.62
N GLU A 242 16.48 -22.18 8.67
CA GLU A 242 17.92 -22.06 8.39
C GLU A 242 18.30 -20.69 7.83
N GLU A 243 17.48 -20.13 6.95
CA GLU A 243 17.72 -18.85 6.28
C GLU A 243 17.02 -17.66 6.98
N ASP A 244 16.32 -17.91 8.09
CA ASP A 244 15.51 -16.92 8.84
C ASP A 244 14.57 -16.13 7.92
N LEU A 245 13.76 -16.88 7.15
CA LEU A 245 12.88 -16.30 6.14
C LEU A 245 11.57 -15.83 6.77
N SER A 246 11.20 -14.61 6.42
CA SER A 246 9.89 -14.02 6.66
C SER A 246 9.38 -13.40 5.37
N TRP A 247 8.07 -13.18 5.27
CA TRP A 247 7.49 -12.52 4.12
C TRP A 247 8.01 -11.09 3.96
N VAL A 248 8.24 -10.36 5.07
CA VAL A 248 8.83 -9.01 5.04
C VAL A 248 10.21 -9.01 4.41
N ARG A 249 11.07 -9.97 4.80
CA ARG A 249 12.39 -10.14 4.19
C ARG A 249 12.29 -10.48 2.70
N VAL A 250 11.54 -11.52 2.36
CA VAL A 250 11.40 -11.97 0.96
C VAL A 250 10.83 -10.86 0.08
N PHE A 251 9.84 -10.10 0.55
CA PHE A 251 9.24 -9.01 -0.21
C PHE A 251 10.22 -7.86 -0.45
N PHE A 252 10.81 -7.28 0.61
CA PHE A 252 11.64 -6.07 0.49
C PHE A 252 13.08 -6.34 0.04
N ASP A 253 13.56 -7.58 0.18
CA ASP A 253 14.86 -7.98 -0.32
C ASP A 253 14.83 -8.50 -1.77
N THR A 254 13.64 -8.62 -2.38
CA THR A 254 13.49 -9.06 -3.77
C THR A 254 13.32 -7.89 -4.73
N ALA A 255 14.23 -7.76 -5.69
CA ALA A 255 14.25 -6.73 -6.73
C ALA A 255 14.74 -7.32 -8.08
N PRO A 256 14.58 -6.61 -9.22
CA PRO A 256 15.07 -7.14 -10.50
C PRO A 256 16.59 -7.43 -10.50
N ASP A 257 17.37 -6.68 -9.73
CA ASP A 257 18.82 -6.82 -9.60
C ASP A 257 19.28 -7.58 -8.34
N ARG A 258 18.35 -8.06 -7.51
CA ARG A 258 18.61 -8.78 -6.24
C ARG A 258 17.55 -9.85 -6.02
N ASN A 259 17.92 -11.13 -5.94
CA ASN A 259 16.96 -12.24 -5.90
C ASN A 259 16.04 -12.27 -7.14
N GLY A 260 16.62 -11.98 -8.33
CA GLY A 260 15.87 -11.80 -9.59
C GLY A 260 14.99 -12.99 -10.00
N ALA A 261 15.37 -14.22 -9.68
CA ALA A 261 14.53 -15.40 -9.95
C ALA A 261 13.23 -15.40 -9.13
N ALA A 262 13.30 -15.00 -7.85
CA ALA A 262 12.10 -14.82 -7.02
C ALA A 262 11.26 -13.65 -7.55
N HIS A 263 11.90 -12.56 -7.95
CA HIS A 263 11.23 -11.40 -8.54
C HIS A 263 10.43 -11.77 -9.81
N GLU A 264 11.02 -12.55 -10.71
CA GLU A 264 10.34 -13.03 -11.92
C GLU A 264 9.11 -13.87 -11.60
N LEU A 265 9.18 -14.76 -10.61
CA LEU A 265 8.03 -15.57 -10.17
C LEU A 265 6.92 -14.69 -9.61
N LEU A 266 7.25 -13.67 -8.80
CA LEU A 266 6.26 -12.75 -8.23
C LEU A 266 5.56 -11.93 -9.31
N ILE A 267 6.28 -11.43 -10.32
CA ILE A 267 5.68 -10.71 -11.45
C ILE A 267 4.79 -11.62 -12.30
N GLN A 268 5.17 -12.89 -12.49
CA GLN A 268 4.41 -13.84 -13.31
C GLN A 268 3.02 -14.16 -12.75
N LEU A 269 2.77 -13.93 -11.45
CA LEU A 269 1.44 -14.06 -10.87
C LEU A 269 0.45 -13.08 -11.52
N GLY A 270 0.90 -11.87 -11.89
CA GLY A 270 0.11 -10.90 -12.62
C GLY A 270 -1.08 -10.31 -11.85
N ASP A 271 -1.08 -10.44 -10.52
CA ASP A 271 -2.13 -9.97 -9.63
C ASP A 271 -1.56 -9.36 -8.33
N ASP A 272 -2.45 -9.03 -7.39
CA ASP A 272 -2.10 -8.38 -6.14
C ASP A 272 -1.52 -9.33 -5.06
N SER A 273 -1.28 -10.62 -5.39
CA SER A 273 -0.82 -11.64 -4.42
C SER A 273 0.38 -11.22 -3.56
N PRO A 274 1.44 -10.59 -4.11
CA PRO A 274 2.59 -10.19 -3.30
C PRO A 274 2.26 -9.16 -2.22
N THR A 275 1.16 -8.41 -2.39
CA THR A 275 0.72 -7.37 -1.46
C THR A 275 -0.38 -7.82 -0.50
N TYR A 276 -0.83 -9.08 -0.60
CA TYR A 276 -1.99 -9.58 0.14
C TYR A 276 -1.81 -9.48 1.66
N TYR A 277 -0.68 -9.93 2.19
CA TYR A 277 -0.41 -9.88 3.63
C TYR A 277 -0.45 -8.46 4.19
N TRP A 278 0.12 -7.48 3.47
CA TRP A 278 0.08 -6.06 3.84
C TRP A 278 -1.36 -5.53 3.91
N ARG A 279 -2.21 -5.94 2.96
CA ARG A 279 -3.63 -5.56 2.94
C ARG A 279 -4.43 -6.25 4.05
N VAL A 280 -4.05 -7.45 4.47
CA VAL A 280 -4.63 -8.09 5.67
C VAL A 280 -4.26 -7.29 6.92
N LEU A 281 -2.99 -6.92 7.10
CA LEU A 281 -2.58 -6.07 8.23
C LEU A 281 -3.27 -4.69 8.21
N ALA A 282 -3.44 -4.09 7.03
CA ALA A 282 -4.21 -2.86 6.87
C ALA A 282 -5.68 -3.03 7.26
N ALA A 283 -6.31 -4.16 6.92
CA ALA A 283 -7.67 -4.48 7.32
C ALA A 283 -7.79 -4.73 8.82
N GLN A 284 -6.77 -5.33 9.45
CA GLN A 284 -6.69 -5.50 10.89
C GLN A 284 -6.66 -4.13 11.59
N GLU A 285 -5.87 -3.19 11.08
CA GLU A 285 -5.84 -1.82 11.62
C GLU A 285 -7.17 -1.09 11.43
N VAL A 286 -7.85 -1.26 10.29
CA VAL A 286 -9.21 -0.73 10.09
C VAL A 286 -10.18 -1.28 11.14
N MET A 287 -10.14 -2.58 11.43
CA MET A 287 -11.01 -3.20 12.44
C MET A 287 -10.67 -2.72 13.86
N ARG A 288 -9.39 -2.50 14.16
CA ARG A 288 -8.94 -1.90 15.42
C ARG A 288 -9.46 -0.47 15.57
N LEU A 289 -9.25 0.39 14.56
CA LEU A 289 -9.78 1.77 14.56
C LEU A 289 -11.31 1.79 14.66
N TYR A 290 -12.01 0.88 13.99
CA TYR A 290 -13.46 0.79 14.09
C TYR A 290 -13.96 0.59 15.54
N ARG A 291 -13.22 -0.18 16.35
CA ARG A 291 -13.55 -0.46 17.76
C ARG A 291 -13.05 0.62 18.70
N ASP A 292 -11.82 1.07 18.49
CA ASP A 292 -11.06 1.83 19.49
C ASP A 292 -10.94 3.33 19.16
N ASP A 293 -10.97 3.70 17.88
CA ASP A 293 -10.82 5.08 17.40
C ASP A 293 -11.65 5.35 16.12
N PRO A 294 -12.99 5.36 16.23
CA PRO A 294 -13.88 5.54 15.08
C PRO A 294 -13.81 6.95 14.48
N GLU A 295 -13.26 7.93 15.20
CA GLU A 295 -13.03 9.29 14.70
C GLU A 295 -11.86 9.28 13.72
N ARG A 296 -10.73 8.65 14.09
CA ARG A 296 -9.60 8.47 13.17
C ARG A 296 -9.98 7.64 11.95
N LEU A 297 -10.80 6.60 12.11
CA LEU A 297 -11.28 5.82 10.95
C LEU A 297 -12.06 6.69 9.96
N GLN A 298 -12.93 7.58 10.45
CA GLN A 298 -13.72 8.49 9.60
C GLN A 298 -12.83 9.53 8.92
N GLU A 299 -11.83 10.05 9.63
CA GLU A 299 -10.86 10.96 9.05
C GLU A 299 -10.09 10.28 7.91
N LEU A 300 -9.57 9.07 8.11
CA LEU A 300 -8.89 8.30 7.07
C LEU A 300 -9.81 7.96 5.89
N ASP A 301 -11.08 7.62 6.15
CA ASP A 301 -12.08 7.40 5.10
C ASP A 301 -12.28 8.64 4.22
N LEU A 302 -12.33 9.83 4.82
CA LEU A 302 -12.42 11.09 4.09
C LEU A 302 -11.15 11.39 3.28
N LEU A 303 -9.97 11.24 3.89
CA LEU A 303 -8.69 11.54 3.25
C LEU A 303 -8.40 10.57 2.08
N HIS A 304 -8.61 9.26 2.26
CA HIS A 304 -8.48 8.29 1.18
C HIS A 304 -9.59 8.43 0.13
N GLY A 305 -10.79 8.89 0.49
CA GLY A 305 -11.91 9.06 -0.44
C GLY A 305 -11.85 10.34 -1.28
N SER A 306 -10.98 11.28 -0.92
CA SER A 306 -10.84 12.58 -1.60
C SER A 306 -10.36 12.46 -3.05
N LYS A 307 -9.47 11.49 -3.33
CA LYS A 307 -8.72 11.36 -4.58
C LYS A 307 -8.43 9.91 -4.95
N GLY A 308 -7.83 9.71 -6.12
CA GLY A 308 -7.47 8.39 -6.64
C GLY A 308 -6.22 7.75 -6.01
N SER A 309 -5.68 8.32 -4.92
CA SER A 309 -4.51 7.84 -4.18
C SER A 309 -4.62 8.21 -2.70
N ALA A 310 -3.63 7.78 -1.89
CA ALA A 310 -3.46 8.17 -0.50
C ALA A 310 -2.78 9.55 -0.30
N GLU A 311 -2.68 10.40 -1.33
CA GLU A 311 -1.88 11.63 -1.24
C GLU A 311 -2.32 12.61 -0.15
N GLU A 312 -3.63 12.70 0.14
CA GLU A 312 -4.14 13.52 1.24
C GLU A 312 -3.98 12.85 2.61
N VAL A 313 -3.67 11.55 2.66
CA VAL A 313 -3.28 10.88 3.91
C VAL A 313 -1.84 11.21 4.26
N LEU A 314 -0.96 11.26 3.25
CA LEU A 314 0.44 11.68 3.44
C LEU A 314 0.55 13.16 3.81
N HIS A 315 -0.33 14.00 3.26
CA HIS A 315 -0.33 15.45 3.47
C HIS A 315 -1.74 16.00 3.64
N PRO A 316 -2.35 15.83 4.84
CA PRO A 316 -3.71 16.28 5.10
C PRO A 316 -3.87 17.80 4.90
N PRO A 317 -4.96 18.28 4.26
CA PRO A 317 -5.15 19.72 4.01
C PRO A 317 -5.16 20.59 5.27
N SER A 318 -5.50 20.02 6.43
CA SER A 318 -5.53 20.71 7.73
C SER A 318 -4.17 20.82 8.41
N GLU A 319 -3.18 20.04 7.97
CA GLU A 319 -1.88 19.90 8.63
C GLU A 319 -0.73 20.33 7.72
N SER A 320 -0.93 20.29 6.40
CA SER A 320 0.09 20.62 5.41
C SER A 320 0.07 22.11 5.05
N GLU A 321 1.22 22.76 5.21
CA GLU A 321 1.43 24.12 4.73
C GLU A 321 1.37 24.17 3.19
N ARG A 322 0.61 25.15 2.67
CA ARG A 322 0.44 25.39 1.24
C ARG A 322 0.99 26.76 0.88
N PHE A 323 1.57 26.87 -0.30
CA PHE A 323 1.95 28.14 -0.89
C PHE A 323 0.72 28.80 -1.53
N ALA A 324 0.16 29.81 -0.85
CA ALA A 324 -1.03 30.50 -1.35
C ALA A 324 -0.69 31.40 -2.53
N ASP A 325 0.51 32.00 -2.53
CA ASP A 325 0.97 32.88 -3.60
C ASP A 325 2.49 32.79 -3.83
N ALA A 326 2.95 33.51 -4.85
CA ALA A 326 4.35 33.55 -5.24
C ALA A 326 5.28 34.11 -4.14
N VAL A 327 4.77 34.92 -3.20
CA VAL A 327 5.57 35.41 -2.06
C VAL A 327 5.82 34.27 -1.09
N ASP A 328 4.85 33.40 -0.87
CA ASP A 328 5.05 32.19 -0.04
C ASP A 328 6.06 31.24 -0.69
N VAL A 329 5.99 31.03 -2.01
CA VAL A 329 6.98 30.23 -2.73
C VAL A 329 8.37 30.86 -2.61
N GLN A 330 8.49 32.17 -2.80
CA GLN A 330 9.78 32.88 -2.67
C GLN A 330 10.33 32.79 -1.25
N ARG A 331 9.49 32.92 -0.22
CA ARG A 331 9.90 32.73 1.18
C ARG A 331 10.45 31.33 1.42
N ALA A 332 9.79 30.30 0.88
CA ALA A 332 10.25 28.92 0.99
C ALA A 332 11.60 28.68 0.30
N TRP A 333 11.92 29.42 -0.77
CA TRP A 333 13.27 29.45 -1.35
C TRP A 333 14.28 30.15 -0.43
N ASP A 334 13.93 31.33 0.08
CA ASP A 334 14.80 32.14 0.94
C ASP A 334 15.14 31.40 2.26
N GLU A 335 14.22 30.57 2.74
CA GLU A 335 14.36 29.75 3.94
C GLU A 335 14.93 28.34 3.65
N HIS A 336 15.24 28.03 2.40
CA HIS A 336 15.72 26.71 1.94
C HIS A 336 14.77 25.54 2.27
N VAL A 337 13.48 25.82 2.45
CA VAL A 337 12.43 24.80 2.47
C VAL A 337 12.30 24.16 1.09
N LEU A 338 12.38 24.98 0.03
CA LEU A 338 12.48 24.50 -1.35
C LEU A 338 13.94 24.41 -1.78
N GLN A 339 14.27 23.29 -2.38
CA GLN A 339 15.57 22.96 -2.94
C GLN A 339 15.51 22.98 -4.47
N PRO A 340 16.56 23.45 -5.15
CA PRO A 340 16.55 23.59 -6.60
C PRO A 340 16.56 22.25 -7.31
N LEU A 341 15.79 22.14 -8.40
CA LEU A 341 15.92 20.99 -9.29
C LEU A 341 17.25 21.08 -10.07
N PRO A 342 18.16 20.11 -9.88
CA PRO A 342 19.43 20.09 -10.59
C PRO A 342 19.20 19.79 -12.08
N ALA A 343 19.84 20.57 -12.94
CA ALA A 343 19.83 20.35 -14.38
C ALA A 343 20.95 19.37 -14.81
N ASP A 344 20.98 18.18 -14.20
CA ASP A 344 21.97 17.14 -14.47
C ASP A 344 21.32 15.81 -14.91
N PRO A 345 21.35 15.48 -16.22
CA PRO A 345 20.86 14.21 -16.74
C PRO A 345 21.49 12.96 -16.13
N SER A 346 22.69 13.07 -15.53
CA SER A 346 23.39 11.95 -14.88
C SER A 346 22.65 11.41 -13.65
N LEU A 347 21.70 12.20 -13.12
CA LEU A 347 20.82 11.81 -12.01
C LEU A 347 19.67 10.89 -12.45
N GLY A 348 19.55 10.58 -13.75
CA GLY A 348 18.49 9.71 -14.26
C GLY A 348 17.17 10.43 -14.51
N PHE A 349 17.11 11.76 -14.32
CA PHE A 349 15.99 12.59 -14.78
C PHE A 349 16.43 13.86 -15.52
N THR A 350 15.49 14.49 -16.23
CA THR A 350 15.64 15.79 -16.89
C THR A 350 14.43 16.67 -16.58
N ILE A 351 14.63 17.99 -16.67
CA ILE A 351 13.55 18.97 -16.48
C ILE A 351 12.92 19.27 -17.84
N ASP A 352 11.61 19.10 -17.94
CA ASP A 352 10.84 19.50 -19.11
C ASP A 352 10.97 21.02 -19.37
N ARG A 353 11.15 21.40 -20.64
CA ARG A 353 11.39 22.79 -21.03
C ARG A 353 10.19 23.72 -20.81
N THR A 354 8.99 23.17 -20.79
CA THR A 354 7.71 23.84 -20.54
C THR A 354 7.37 23.93 -19.04
N MET A 355 8.15 23.30 -18.16
CA MET A 355 7.95 23.45 -16.71
C MET A 355 8.02 24.92 -16.30
N GLY A 356 6.96 25.39 -15.64
CA GLY A 356 6.76 26.79 -15.25
C GLY A 356 6.22 27.70 -16.37
N GLU A 357 5.73 27.17 -17.50
CA GLU A 357 5.35 27.99 -18.67
C GLU A 357 4.28 29.05 -18.41
N LEU A 358 3.44 28.87 -17.39
CA LEU A 358 2.40 29.84 -17.02
C LEU A 358 2.92 30.95 -16.09
N ALA A 359 4.12 30.79 -15.51
CA ALA A 359 4.69 31.75 -14.57
C ALA A 359 4.75 33.19 -15.11
N PRO A 360 5.11 33.43 -16.40
CA PRO A 360 5.11 34.79 -16.96
C PRO A 360 3.73 35.46 -16.96
N GLN A 361 2.64 34.70 -17.00
CA GLN A 361 1.27 35.27 -16.91
C GLN A 361 0.97 35.82 -15.51
N LEU A 362 1.68 35.33 -14.50
CA LEU A 362 1.64 35.80 -13.12
C LEU A 362 2.72 36.86 -12.82
N GLY A 363 3.49 37.27 -13.83
CA GLY A 363 4.64 38.17 -13.64
C GLY A 363 5.82 37.54 -12.90
N GLN A 364 5.89 36.20 -12.85
CA GLN A 364 6.93 35.45 -12.16
C GLN A 364 7.90 34.76 -13.13
N PRO A 365 9.16 34.54 -12.74
CA PRO A 365 10.10 33.72 -13.49
C PRO A 365 9.71 32.24 -13.43
N ARG A 366 10.12 31.44 -14.43
CA ARG A 366 9.81 29.99 -14.45
C ARG A 366 10.50 29.25 -13.32
N GLU A 367 11.69 29.72 -12.98
CA GLU A 367 12.59 29.18 -11.97
C GLU A 367 11.96 29.14 -10.59
N LEU A 368 11.04 30.07 -10.28
CA LEU A 368 10.29 30.09 -9.02
C LEU A 368 9.56 28.77 -8.76
N TYR A 369 9.10 28.11 -9.83
CA TYR A 369 8.31 26.87 -9.79
C TYR A 369 9.14 25.62 -10.10
N ARG A 370 10.48 25.71 -10.03
CA ARG A 370 11.42 24.60 -10.29
C ARG A 370 12.15 24.17 -9.02
N GLY A 371 11.38 24.00 -7.96
CA GLY A 371 11.86 23.53 -6.67
C GLY A 371 10.97 22.43 -6.10
N LEU A 372 11.53 21.68 -5.16
CA LEU A 372 10.86 20.66 -4.36
C LEU A 372 11.32 20.78 -2.92
N ARG A 373 10.53 20.32 -1.96
CA ARG A 373 11.05 20.09 -0.60
C ARG A 373 12.16 19.04 -0.63
N ALA A 374 13.05 19.06 0.36
CA ALA A 374 14.25 18.22 0.37
C ALA A 374 13.94 16.73 0.26
N GLU A 375 12.90 16.28 0.96
CA GLU A 375 12.39 14.91 0.97
C GLU A 375 11.92 14.50 -0.43
N ALA A 376 11.15 15.37 -1.09
CA ALA A 376 10.67 15.11 -2.44
C ALA A 376 11.79 15.11 -3.49
N LEU A 377 12.80 16.00 -3.34
CA LEU A 377 13.99 15.99 -4.18
C LEU A 377 14.83 14.72 -3.97
N ALA A 378 15.03 14.30 -2.72
CA ALA A 378 15.76 13.09 -2.37
C ALA A 378 15.09 11.84 -2.96
N THR A 379 13.77 11.72 -2.81
CA THR A 379 12.98 10.63 -3.40
C THR A 379 13.06 10.63 -4.93
N LEU A 380 12.93 11.79 -5.58
CA LEU A 380 13.09 11.90 -7.03
C LEU A 380 14.47 11.40 -7.48
N VAL A 381 15.55 11.82 -6.81
CA VAL A 381 16.93 11.41 -7.12
C VAL A 381 17.13 9.91 -6.89
N TYR A 382 16.63 9.36 -5.78
CA TYR A 382 16.70 7.93 -5.49
C TYR A 382 16.00 7.12 -6.59
N MET A 383 14.72 7.43 -6.82
CA MET A 383 13.86 6.76 -7.78
C MET A 383 14.45 6.79 -9.19
N SER A 384 14.87 7.96 -9.68
CA SER A 384 15.39 8.10 -11.04
C SER A 384 16.71 7.34 -11.24
N ARG A 385 17.58 7.32 -10.22
CA ARG A 385 18.83 6.54 -10.24
C ARG A 385 18.55 5.05 -10.22
N ARG A 386 17.62 4.58 -9.39
CA ARG A 386 17.22 3.16 -9.35
C ARG A 386 16.59 2.71 -10.66
N VAL A 387 15.65 3.48 -11.22
CA VAL A 387 15.07 3.20 -12.54
C VAL A 387 16.15 3.08 -13.61
N GLN A 388 17.12 4.01 -13.64
CA GLN A 388 18.23 3.95 -14.58
C GLN A 388 19.10 2.69 -14.36
N ALA A 389 19.43 2.36 -13.11
CA ALA A 389 20.25 1.20 -12.77
C ALA A 389 19.57 -0.13 -13.16
N LEU A 390 18.28 -0.26 -12.85
CA LEU A 390 17.48 -1.46 -13.13
C LEU A 390 17.22 -1.67 -14.62
N SER A 391 16.96 -0.59 -15.36
CA SER A 391 16.58 -0.67 -16.77
C SER A 391 17.75 -0.59 -17.75
N GLY A 392 18.91 -0.07 -17.32
CA GLY A 392 20.02 0.28 -18.21
C GLY A 392 19.69 1.41 -19.20
N ALA A 393 18.59 2.14 -19.00
CA ALA A 393 18.15 3.19 -19.90
C ALA A 393 19.15 4.35 -19.98
N THR A 394 19.39 4.84 -21.19
CA THR A 394 20.26 5.99 -21.44
C THR A 394 19.48 7.30 -21.42
N ARG A 395 18.19 7.26 -21.76
CA ARG A 395 17.28 8.40 -21.68
C ARG A 395 16.76 8.54 -20.24
N PRO A 396 17.01 9.67 -19.58
CA PRO A 396 16.46 9.97 -18.27
C PRO A 396 14.92 10.02 -18.27
N LEU A 397 14.32 9.83 -17.10
CA LEU A 397 12.92 10.21 -16.88
C LEU A 397 12.76 11.73 -17.08
N GLU A 398 11.56 12.17 -17.45
CA GLU A 398 11.31 13.59 -17.70
C GLU A 398 10.34 14.13 -16.66
N VAL A 399 10.82 15.04 -15.80
CA VAL A 399 10.02 15.72 -14.78
C VAL A 399 9.31 16.89 -15.43
N THR A 400 7.99 16.95 -15.26
CA THR A 400 7.11 17.85 -16.00
C THR A 400 6.47 18.92 -15.13
N SER A 401 6.31 18.64 -13.83
CA SER A 401 5.84 19.60 -12.84
C SER A 401 6.46 19.33 -11.48
N THR A 402 6.58 20.40 -10.68
CA THR A 402 7.01 20.39 -9.28
C THR A 402 6.15 21.37 -8.48
N VAL A 403 6.74 22.19 -7.60
CA VAL A 403 6.00 23.19 -6.79
C VAL A 403 5.17 24.17 -7.63
N ARG A 404 4.00 24.53 -7.10
CA ARG A 404 3.06 25.54 -7.63
C ARG A 404 2.56 26.42 -6.47
N ASP A 405 1.94 27.55 -6.77
CA ASP A 405 1.06 28.27 -5.82
C ASP A 405 -0.41 28.13 -6.26
N ASP A 406 -1.35 28.60 -5.44
CA ASP A 406 -2.79 28.52 -5.75
C ASP A 406 -3.14 29.28 -7.05
N ALA A 407 -2.43 30.37 -7.36
CA ALA A 407 -2.66 31.17 -8.58
C ALA A 407 -2.22 30.44 -9.86
N TYR A 408 -1.04 29.82 -9.86
CA TYR A 408 -0.54 28.98 -10.94
C TYR A 408 -1.46 27.77 -11.16
N GLN A 409 -1.90 27.15 -10.06
CA GLN A 409 -2.85 26.03 -10.10
C GLN A 409 -4.21 26.46 -10.70
N GLN A 410 -4.68 27.68 -10.44
CA GLN A 410 -5.88 28.21 -11.09
C GLN A 410 -5.69 28.39 -12.60
N LEU A 411 -4.58 28.97 -13.04
CA LEU A 411 -4.31 29.13 -14.49
C LEU A 411 -4.23 27.79 -15.23
N LEU A 412 -3.65 26.76 -14.60
CA LEU A 412 -3.65 25.41 -15.16
C LEU A 412 -5.07 24.87 -15.32
N ARG A 413 -5.95 25.07 -14.34
CA ARG A 413 -7.36 24.63 -14.42
C ARG A 413 -8.13 25.33 -15.52
N ASP A 414 -7.93 26.63 -15.69
CA ASP A 414 -8.65 27.40 -16.71
C ASP A 414 -8.22 26.99 -18.14
N GLY A 415 -6.99 26.50 -18.31
CA GLY A 415 -6.45 26.00 -19.57
C GLY A 415 -6.55 24.48 -19.78
N ASN A 416 -6.78 23.69 -18.73
CA ASN A 416 -6.79 22.24 -18.77
C ASN A 416 -7.91 21.65 -17.87
N PRO A 417 -8.98 21.07 -18.48
CA PRO A 417 -10.07 20.43 -17.74
C PRO A 417 -9.64 19.28 -16.82
N GLU A 418 -8.46 18.70 -17.07
CA GLU A 418 -7.90 17.57 -16.31
C GLU A 418 -7.13 18.01 -15.05
N ALA A 419 -6.90 19.31 -14.84
CA ALA A 419 -6.23 19.78 -13.62
C ALA A 419 -7.14 19.60 -12.40
N THR A 420 -6.57 19.06 -11.32
CA THR A 420 -7.29 18.66 -10.09
C THR A 420 -8.24 19.75 -9.59
N GLN A 421 -9.52 19.41 -9.43
CA GLN A 421 -10.50 20.26 -8.75
C GLN A 421 -10.31 20.10 -7.24
N GLY A 422 -9.67 21.05 -6.58
CA GLY A 422 -9.49 21.04 -5.12
C GLY A 422 -8.04 21.25 -4.67
N TYR A 423 -7.74 20.79 -3.46
CA TYR A 423 -6.39 20.83 -2.88
C TYR A 423 -5.39 20.12 -3.79
N SER A 424 -4.28 20.77 -4.15
CA SER A 424 -3.24 20.19 -5.01
C SER A 424 -1.93 20.04 -4.23
N LEU A 425 -1.34 18.84 -4.27
CA LEU A 425 -0.09 18.57 -3.54
C LEU A 425 1.12 19.27 -4.17
N HIS A 426 1.01 19.78 -5.40
CA HIS A 426 2.02 20.68 -5.93
C HIS A 426 2.12 21.99 -5.14
N THR A 427 1.03 22.41 -4.46
CA THR A 427 1.04 23.62 -3.63
C THR A 427 1.75 23.44 -2.28
N THR A 428 2.17 22.23 -1.94
CA THR A 428 2.95 21.96 -0.71
C THR A 428 4.44 21.78 -0.98
N GLY A 429 4.84 21.55 -2.24
CA GLY A 429 6.22 21.23 -2.62
C GLY A 429 6.63 19.77 -2.41
N TYR A 430 5.70 18.91 -1.97
CA TYR A 430 5.92 17.46 -1.80
C TYR A 430 5.62 16.61 -3.05
N ALA A 431 5.13 17.22 -4.13
CA ALA A 431 4.72 16.48 -5.32
C ALA A 431 5.44 16.88 -6.61
N PHE A 432 5.66 15.89 -7.47
CA PHE A 432 6.22 16.04 -8.80
C PHE A 432 5.55 15.10 -9.81
N ASP A 433 5.61 15.48 -11.10
CA ASP A 433 5.00 14.72 -12.19
C ASP A 433 6.07 14.17 -13.14
N ILE A 434 6.06 12.87 -13.40
CA ILE A 434 6.96 12.21 -14.36
C ILE A 434 6.22 11.90 -15.66
N ARG A 435 6.77 12.28 -16.81
CA ARG A 435 6.16 11.98 -18.09
C ARG A 435 6.04 10.47 -18.32
N ARG A 436 4.88 10.03 -18.80
CA ARG A 436 4.61 8.64 -19.22
C ARG A 436 5.17 8.34 -20.61
N ARG A 437 6.46 8.61 -20.81
CA ARG A 437 7.20 8.29 -22.02
C ARG A 437 8.55 7.71 -21.66
N TYR A 438 8.73 6.44 -21.99
CA TYR A 438 9.91 5.67 -21.65
C TYR A 438 10.71 5.32 -22.91
N GLU A 439 12.01 5.07 -22.75
CA GLU A 439 12.91 4.58 -23.80
C GLU A 439 12.52 3.17 -24.24
N SER A 440 12.14 2.33 -23.29
CA SER A 440 11.84 0.90 -23.51
C SER A 440 10.78 0.40 -22.52
N GLY A 441 10.25 -0.80 -22.79
CA GLY A 441 9.41 -1.51 -21.83
C GLY A 441 10.13 -1.81 -20.51
N GLY A 442 11.44 -2.07 -20.56
CA GLY A 442 12.26 -2.29 -19.36
C GLY A 442 12.36 -1.05 -18.46
N GLN A 443 12.46 0.15 -19.04
CA GLN A 443 12.40 1.39 -18.24
C GLN A 443 11.03 1.60 -17.61
N ALA A 444 9.95 1.28 -18.34
CA ALA A 444 8.59 1.36 -17.81
C ALA A 444 8.37 0.37 -16.63
N GLN A 445 8.88 -0.86 -16.76
CA GLN A 445 8.80 -1.88 -15.71
C GLN A 445 9.64 -1.52 -14.49
N ALA A 446 10.87 -1.04 -14.69
CA ALA A 446 11.71 -0.56 -13.58
C ALA A 446 11.06 0.62 -12.83
N PHE A 447 10.41 1.54 -13.56
CA PHE A 447 9.68 2.62 -12.92
C PHE A 447 8.44 2.14 -12.16
N GLN A 448 7.69 1.18 -12.73
CA GLN A 448 6.58 0.56 -12.01
C GLN A 448 7.04 -0.15 -10.73
N PHE A 449 8.14 -0.90 -10.78
CA PHE A 449 8.73 -1.54 -9.61
C PHE A 449 9.06 -0.54 -8.50
N GLU A 450 9.73 0.57 -8.83
CA GLU A 450 10.08 1.60 -7.84
C GLU A 450 8.83 2.31 -7.29
N LEU A 451 7.79 2.50 -8.11
CA LEU A 451 6.51 3.03 -7.61
C LEU A 451 5.87 2.08 -6.60
N ASP A 452 5.89 0.78 -6.86
CA ASP A 452 5.29 -0.24 -6.00
C ASP A 452 6.10 -0.44 -4.70
N ASP A 453 7.43 -0.53 -4.79
CA ASP A 453 8.32 -0.66 -3.62
C ASP A 453 8.25 0.56 -2.70
N LEU A 454 8.34 1.79 -3.25
CA LEU A 454 8.25 3.02 -2.45
C LEU A 454 6.84 3.22 -1.85
N THR A 455 5.78 2.74 -2.52
CA THR A 455 4.43 2.72 -1.94
C THR A 455 4.36 1.74 -0.77
N ALA A 456 4.94 0.53 -0.91
CA ALA A 456 5.00 -0.44 0.18
C ALA A 456 5.89 0.04 1.35
N ARG A 457 6.83 0.94 1.12
CA ARG A 457 7.58 1.61 2.20
C ARG A 457 6.86 2.82 2.79
N ASN A 458 5.64 3.12 2.33
CA ASN A 458 4.88 4.32 2.71
C ASN A 458 5.64 5.63 2.48
N LEU A 459 6.56 5.66 1.51
CA LEU A 459 7.36 6.85 1.20
C LEU A 459 6.71 7.70 0.10
N ILE A 460 5.80 7.13 -0.68
CA ILE A 460 5.05 7.84 -1.72
C ILE A 460 3.60 7.36 -1.80
N ALA A 461 2.76 8.22 -2.39
CA ALA A 461 1.53 7.85 -3.06
C ALA A 461 1.62 8.32 -4.52
N TRP A 462 0.99 7.61 -5.44
CA TRP A 462 1.04 7.98 -6.85
C TRP A 462 -0.29 7.77 -7.58
N VAL A 463 -0.49 8.54 -8.64
CA VAL A 463 -1.66 8.46 -9.54
C VAL A 463 -1.19 8.41 -10.98
N ARG A 464 -1.82 7.55 -11.77
CA ARG A 464 -1.64 7.55 -13.22
C ARG A 464 -2.56 8.57 -13.87
N GLU A 465 -1.98 9.63 -14.43
CA GLU A 465 -2.67 10.59 -15.28
C GLU A 465 -2.49 10.23 -16.78
N PRO A 466 -3.23 10.83 -17.72
CA PRO A 466 -3.11 10.50 -19.14
C PRO A 466 -1.68 10.64 -19.70
N ALA A 467 -0.97 11.72 -19.34
CA ALA A 467 0.36 12.05 -19.86
C ALA A 467 1.51 11.93 -18.84
N ALA A 468 1.20 11.84 -17.54
CA ALA A 468 2.17 11.81 -16.46
C ALA A 468 1.81 10.81 -15.36
N ILE A 469 2.79 10.45 -14.54
CA ILE A 469 2.59 9.84 -13.23
C ILE A 469 2.76 10.96 -12.22
N HIS A 470 1.70 11.26 -11.48
CA HIS A 470 1.73 12.16 -10.35
C HIS A 470 2.28 11.41 -9.14
N VAL A 471 3.31 11.94 -8.49
CA VAL A 471 3.92 11.35 -7.29
C VAL A 471 3.86 12.38 -6.17
N THR A 472 3.28 11.98 -5.03
CA THR A 472 3.32 12.72 -3.77
C THR A 472 4.24 11.97 -2.80
N VAL A 473 5.21 12.68 -2.23
CA VAL A 473 6.22 12.11 -1.32
C VAL A 473 5.81 12.34 0.13
N ALA A 474 5.89 11.30 0.96
CA ALA A 474 5.61 11.37 2.39
C ALA A 474 6.68 12.18 3.15
N SER A 475 6.32 12.78 4.29
CA SER A 475 7.31 13.47 5.14
C SER A 475 8.37 12.51 5.69
N GLU A 476 8.02 11.24 5.92
CA GLU A 476 8.91 10.18 6.38
C GLU A 476 10.06 9.89 5.40
N ALA A 477 9.94 10.33 4.13
CA ALA A 477 11.05 10.28 3.17
C ALA A 477 12.22 11.21 3.54
N GLU A 478 12.10 12.00 4.63
CA GLU A 478 13.23 12.71 5.26
C GLU A 478 14.44 11.78 5.49
N ALA A 479 14.22 10.50 5.77
CA ALA A 479 15.29 9.51 5.92
C ALA A 479 16.19 9.36 4.67
N LEU A 480 15.67 9.67 3.47
CA LEU A 480 16.44 9.66 2.22
C LEU A 480 17.30 10.92 2.05
N VAL A 481 16.96 12.03 2.70
CA VAL A 481 17.67 13.32 2.54
C VAL A 481 19.17 13.19 2.81
N PRO A 482 19.65 12.69 3.97
CA PRO A 482 21.09 12.58 4.20
C PRO A 482 21.78 11.55 3.32
N LEU A 483 21.04 10.60 2.74
CA LEU A 483 21.54 9.56 1.86
C LEU A 483 21.70 10.05 0.42
N MET A 484 20.78 10.89 -0.05
CA MET A 484 20.72 11.34 -1.44
C MET A 484 21.25 12.75 -1.64
N LEU A 485 21.17 13.61 -0.63
CA LEU A 485 21.53 15.02 -0.69
C LEU A 485 22.64 15.37 0.31
N GLU A 486 23.36 16.44 0.02
CA GLU A 486 24.37 17.04 0.89
C GLU A 486 24.37 18.57 0.76
N PRO A 487 24.86 19.32 1.76
CA PRO A 487 24.98 20.76 1.65
C PRO A 487 25.85 21.18 0.45
N ALA A 488 25.43 22.20 -0.28
CA ALA A 488 26.24 22.83 -1.30
C ALA A 488 27.51 23.43 -0.66
N GLY A 489 28.68 23.05 -1.19
CA GLY A 489 30.00 23.46 -0.69
C GLY A 489 30.43 24.86 -1.09
#